data_AF-A0A2D4GZS6-F1
#
_entry.id   AF-A0A2D4GZS6-F1
#
_cell.length_a   1.000
_cell.length_b   1.000
_cell.length_c   1.000
_cell.angle_alpha   90.00
_cell.angle_beta   90.00
_cell.angle_gamma   90.00
#
_symmetry.space_group_name_H-M   'P 1'
#
loop_
_entity.id
_entity.type
_entity.pdbx_description
1 polymer ?
#
loop_
_entity_poly.entity_id
_entity_poly.type
_entity_poly.pdbx_seq_one_letter_code
_entity_poly.pdbx_strand_id
1 'polypeptide(L)'
;SGMNLSPVARLKKTWSKVKTAKFDVLEHHMDPSSNFCNYRTALQGAAQRSQMAHSSREKIVIPVFNLFIKDIYFLHKIHTNHLPNGQINFKVSSLLQCTINSNST
;
A
#
# COMPACT_ATOMS: atom_id res chain seq x y z
N SER A 1 1.07 -2.69 12.90
CA SER A 1 -0.10 -3.07 13.71
C SER A 1 0.23 -3.80 15.01
N GLY A 2 1.26 -4.67 15.09
CA GLY A 2 1.52 -5.45 16.32
C GLY A 2 1.70 -4.63 17.61
N MET A 3 2.34 -3.46 17.52
CA MET A 3 2.55 -2.57 18.66
C MET A 3 1.27 -1.90 19.18
N ASN A 4 0.24 -1.77 18.32
CA ASN A 4 -1.03 -1.13 18.65
C ASN A 4 -2.04 -2.13 19.25
N LEU A 5 -1.68 -3.41 19.38
CA LEU A 5 -2.53 -4.43 19.99
C LEU A 5 -2.60 -4.22 21.51
N SER A 6 -3.79 -4.42 22.10
CA SER A 6 -4.04 -4.24 23.55
C SER A 6 -2.96 -4.85 24.47
N PRO A 7 -2.46 -6.09 24.24
CA PRO A 7 -1.40 -6.67 25.06
C PRO A 7 -0.10 -5.87 25.08
N VAL A 8 0.23 -5.17 23.99
CA VAL A 8 1.47 -4.41 23.83
C VAL A 8 1.23 -2.94 24.18
N ALA A 9 0.15 -2.33 23.67
CA ALA A 9 -0.18 -0.93 23.89
C ALA A 9 -0.35 -0.57 25.38
N ARG A 10 -0.84 -1.50 26.21
CA ARG A 10 -1.05 -1.25 27.64
C ARG A 10 0.21 -1.21 28.51
N LEU A 11 1.37 -1.57 27.96
CA LEU A 11 2.64 -1.67 28.71
C LEU A 11 3.24 -0.29 29.01
N LYS A 12 2.55 0.52 29.83
CA LYS A 12 2.89 1.93 30.11
C LYS A 12 4.35 2.13 30.56
N LYS A 13 4.87 1.24 31.42
CA LYS A 13 6.26 1.29 31.89
C LYS A 13 7.28 1.11 30.76
N THR A 14 7.00 0.25 29.80
CA THR A 14 7.85 0.05 28.62
C THR A 14 7.77 1.26 27.70
N TRP A 15 6.57 1.72 27.38
CA TRP A 15 6.35 2.88 26.51
C TRP A 15 6.99 4.16 27.04
N SER A 16 7.02 4.37 28.36
CA SER A 16 7.69 5.52 28.98
C SER A 16 9.20 5.61 28.70
N LYS A 17 9.84 4.50 28.31
CA LYS A 17 11.28 4.42 28.04
C LYS A 17 11.62 4.42 26.55
N VAL A 18 10.62 4.27 25.69
CA VAL A 18 10.78 4.11 24.25
C VAL A 18 10.59 5.46 23.58
N LYS A 19 11.47 5.81 22.64
CA LYS A 19 11.29 7.00 21.79
C LYS A 19 10.21 6.70 20.74
N THR A 20 9.04 7.33 20.86
CA THR A 20 7.87 7.00 20.02
C THR A 20 7.83 7.69 18.67
N ALA A 21 8.58 8.76 18.47
CA ALA A 21 8.48 9.60 17.26
C ALA A 21 8.51 8.85 15.92
N LYS A 22 9.33 7.78 15.80
CA LYS A 22 9.36 6.95 14.58
C LYS A 22 8.11 6.09 14.41
N PHE A 23 7.51 5.63 15.51
CA PHE A 23 6.25 4.89 15.50
C PHE A 23 5.09 5.81 15.13
N ASP A 24 5.08 7.04 15.64
CA ASP A 24 4.05 8.04 15.33
C ASP A 24 4.02 8.35 13.82
N VAL A 25 5.20 8.46 13.18
CA VAL A 25 5.30 8.61 11.71
C VAL A 25 4.75 7.39 10.97
N LEU A 26 5.10 6.17 11.43
CA LEU A 26 4.61 4.94 10.81
C LEU A 26 3.08 4.79 10.96
N GLU A 27 2.53 5.20 12.10
CA GLU A 27 1.09 5.21 12.34
C GLU A 27 0.39 6.20 11.44
N HIS A 28 0.93 7.42 11.29
CA HIS A 28 0.39 8.42 10.38
C HIS A 28 0.38 7.96 8.92
N HIS A 29 1.44 7.29 8.46
CA HIS A 29 1.46 6.71 7.12
C HIS A 29 0.38 5.65 6.93
N MET A 30 0.12 4.82 7.95
CA MET A 30 -0.84 3.72 7.89
C MET A 30 -2.25 4.11 8.33
N ASP A 31 -2.54 5.40 8.44
CA ASP A 31 -3.87 5.91 8.77
C ASP A 31 -4.89 5.49 7.67
N PRO A 32 -6.05 4.91 8.05
CA PRO A 32 -7.01 4.39 7.09
C PRO A 32 -7.83 5.47 6.36
N SER A 33 -7.73 6.73 6.78
CA SER A 33 -8.51 7.83 6.19
C SER A 33 -8.20 8.00 4.71
N SER A 34 -9.21 8.42 3.96
CA SER A 34 -9.11 8.65 2.51
C SER A 34 -8.50 7.46 1.77
N ASN A 35 -8.86 6.23 2.18
CA ASN A 35 -8.35 4.97 1.64
C ASN A 35 -6.81 4.86 1.67
N PHE A 36 -6.22 5.16 2.83
CA PHE A 36 -4.77 5.07 3.08
C PHE A 36 -3.95 6.05 2.22
N CYS A 37 -4.42 7.30 2.09
CA CYS A 37 -3.80 8.32 1.24
C CYS A 37 -2.31 8.54 1.58
N ASN A 38 -1.98 8.70 2.86
CA ASN A 38 -0.61 8.94 3.32
C ASN A 38 0.35 7.81 2.91
N TYR A 39 -0.08 6.56 3.12
CA TYR A 39 0.66 5.38 2.67
C TYR A 39 0.87 5.39 1.15
N ARG A 40 -0.16 5.70 0.37
CA ARG A 40 -0.08 5.74 -1.10
C ARG A 40 0.91 6.79 -1.59
N THR A 41 0.90 7.99 -1.00
CA THR A 41 1.88 9.04 -1.30
C THR A 41 3.29 8.60 -0.95
N ALA A 42 3.50 7.96 0.20
CA ALA A 42 4.80 7.44 0.60
C ALA A 42 5.31 6.34 -0.34
N LEU A 43 4.42 5.42 -0.75
CA LEU A 43 4.72 4.35 -1.71
C LEU A 43 5.09 4.93 -3.08
N GLN A 44 4.35 5.91 -3.58
CA GLN A 44 4.65 6.59 -4.84
C GLN A 44 6.04 7.25 -4.79
N GLY A 45 6.35 7.96 -3.70
CA GLY A 45 7.68 8.53 -3.49
C GLY A 45 8.79 7.48 -3.43
N ALA A 46 8.53 6.30 -2.85
CA ALA A 46 9.46 5.19 -2.83
C ALA A 46 9.70 4.61 -4.24
N ALA A 47 8.63 4.40 -5.01
CA ALA A 47 8.72 3.93 -6.40
C ALA A 47 9.53 4.91 -7.29
N GLN A 48 9.31 6.22 -7.14
CA GLN A 48 10.09 7.23 -7.85
C GLN A 48 11.59 7.15 -7.51
N ARG A 49 11.94 7.00 -6.23
CA ARG A 49 13.34 6.83 -5.81
C ARG A 49 13.95 5.54 -6.33
N SER A 50 13.19 4.44 -6.36
CA SER A 50 13.64 3.16 -6.94
C SER A 50 14.05 3.32 -8.40
N GLN A 51 13.24 4.03 -9.19
CA GLN A 51 13.53 4.26 -10.62
C GLN A 51 14.84 5.03 -10.83
N MET A 52 15.20 5.90 -9.89
CA MET A 52 16.42 6.71 -9.94
C MET A 52 17.60 6.07 -9.20
N ALA A 53 17.41 4.89 -8.59
CA ALA A 53 18.41 4.27 -7.73
C ALA A 53 19.53 3.58 -8.51
N HIS A 54 20.76 3.78 -8.04
CA HIS A 54 21.94 3.13 -8.60
C HIS A 54 22.26 1.79 -7.92
N SER A 55 21.85 1.61 -6.65
CA SER A 55 22.04 0.34 -5.95
C SER A 55 20.83 -0.59 -6.09
N SER A 56 21.09 -1.90 -6.14
CA SER A 56 20.02 -2.90 -6.19
C SER A 56 19.11 -2.86 -4.95
N ARG A 57 19.65 -2.46 -3.79
CA ARG A 57 18.90 -2.37 -2.54
C ARG A 57 17.90 -1.22 -2.54
N GLU A 58 18.28 -0.07 -3.11
CA GLU A 58 17.41 1.11 -3.19
C GLU A 58 16.30 0.96 -4.24
N LYS A 59 16.44 0.00 -5.17
CA LYS A 59 15.39 -0.37 -6.13
C LYS A 59 14.24 -1.17 -5.51
N ILE A 60 14.41 -1.71 -4.31
CA ILE A 60 13.40 -2.60 -3.73
C ILE A 60 12.27 -1.77 -3.11
N VAL A 61 11.06 -1.88 -3.67
CA VAL A 61 9.83 -1.30 -3.12
C VAL A 61 8.85 -2.44 -2.88
N ILE A 62 8.40 -2.58 -1.62
CA ILE A 62 7.46 -3.64 -1.23
C ILE A 62 6.17 -2.99 -0.77
N PRO A 63 5.06 -3.14 -1.52
CA PRO A 63 3.77 -2.64 -1.07
C PRO A 63 3.22 -3.49 0.09
N VAL A 64 2.39 -2.87 0.92
CA VAL A 64 1.60 -3.56 1.94
C VAL A 64 0.60 -4.47 1.24
N PHE A 65 0.84 -5.78 1.35
CA PHE A 65 0.17 -6.81 0.57
C PHE A 65 -1.36 -6.79 0.70
N ASN A 66 -1.90 -6.56 1.90
CA ASN A 66 -3.36 -6.55 2.09
C ASN A 66 -4.06 -5.38 1.35
N LEU A 67 -3.41 -4.22 1.25
CA LEU A 67 -3.92 -3.06 0.52
C LEU A 67 -3.82 -3.31 -0.98
N PHE A 68 -2.75 -3.94 -1.44
CA PHE A 68 -2.60 -4.33 -2.83
C PHE A 68 -3.69 -5.30 -3.28
N ILE A 69 -3.98 -6.35 -2.50
CA ILE A 69 -5.07 -7.29 -2.77
C ILE A 69 -6.43 -6.59 -2.73
N LYS A 70 -6.64 -5.69 -1.76
CA LYS A 70 -7.85 -4.87 -1.68
C LYS A 70 -8.05 -4.06 -2.96
N ASP A 71 -6.99 -3.44 -3.48
CA ASP A 71 -7.04 -2.65 -4.71
C ASP A 71 -7.35 -3.50 -5.94
N ILE A 72 -6.71 -4.66 -6.10
CA ILE A 72 -7.02 -5.62 -7.17
C ILE A 72 -8.49 -6.06 -7.11
N TYR A 73 -8.98 -6.37 -5.91
CA TYR A 73 -10.35 -6.79 -5.70
C TYR A 73 -11.36 -5.70 -6.10
N PHE A 74 -11.13 -4.45 -5.66
CA PHE A 74 -11.99 -3.33 -6.05
C PHE A 74 -11.91 -3.04 -7.54
N LEU A 75 -10.71 -3.11 -8.13
CA LEU A 75 -10.53 -2.93 -9.57
C LEU A 75 -11.33 -3.97 -10.36
N HIS A 76 -11.30 -5.23 -9.93
CA HIS A 76 -12.11 -6.30 -10.52
C HIS A 76 -13.61 -6.07 -10.34
N LYS A 77 -14.05 -5.56 -9.18
CA LYS A 77 -15.48 -5.33 -8.91
C LYS A 77 -16.07 -4.12 -9.63
N ILE A 78 -15.31 -3.04 -9.77
CA ILE A 78 -15.81 -1.79 -10.36
C ILE A 78 -15.99 -1.93 -11.87
N HIS A 79 -15.29 -2.87 -12.50
CA HIS A 79 -15.43 -3.12 -13.91
C HIS A 79 -16.19 -4.41 -14.18
N THR A 80 -17.33 -4.33 -14.85
CA THR A 80 -17.99 -5.52 -15.38
C THR A 80 -17.06 -6.19 -16.40
N ASN A 81 -16.74 -7.47 -16.18
CA ASN A 81 -15.92 -8.26 -17.12
C ASN A 81 -16.56 -8.34 -18.52
N HIS A 82 -17.85 -8.05 -18.61
CA HIS A 82 -18.62 -7.96 -19.85
C HIS A 82 -19.24 -6.57 -19.99
N LEU A 83 -19.15 -6.02 -21.20
CA LEU A 83 -19.98 -4.91 -21.64
C LEU A 83 -21.46 -5.37 -21.71
N PRO A 84 -22.45 -4.47 -21.71
CA PRO A 84 -23.87 -4.83 -21.85
C PRO A 84 -24.19 -5.63 -23.12
N ASN A 85 -23.28 -5.64 -24.10
CA ASN A 85 -23.35 -6.40 -25.34
C ASN A 85 -22.68 -7.79 -25.28
N GLY A 86 -22.22 -8.23 -24.09
CA GLY A 86 -21.58 -9.54 -23.87
C GLY A 86 -20.08 -9.61 -24.18
N GLN A 87 -19.49 -8.57 -24.78
CA GLN A 87 -18.06 -8.54 -25.14
C GLN A 87 -17.17 -8.31 -23.90
N ILE A 88 -15.97 -8.90 -23.91
CA ILE A 88 -14.98 -8.76 -22.82
C ILE A 88 -14.50 -7.30 -22.74
N ASN A 89 -14.51 -6.75 -21.53
CA ASN A 89 -14.03 -5.39 -21.27
C ASN A 89 -12.49 -5.37 -21.14
N PHE A 90 -11.78 -5.13 -22.24
CA PHE A 90 -10.30 -5.08 -22.26
C PHE A 90 -9.69 -3.94 -21.43
N LYS A 91 -10.48 -2.93 -21.01
CA LYS A 91 -10.02 -1.83 -20.15
C LYS A 91 -9.64 -2.30 -18.74
N VAL A 92 -10.26 -3.38 -18.26
CA VAL A 92 -9.97 -4.00 -16.96
C VAL A 92 -8.63 -4.71 -16.98
N SER A 93 -8.37 -5.42 -18.08
CA SER A 93 -7.13 -6.18 -18.26
C SER A 93 -5.92 -5.25 -18.36
N SER A 94 -6.05 -4.11 -19.06
CA SER A 94 -4.95 -3.13 -19.14
C SER A 94 -4.71 -2.41 -17.81
N LEU A 95 -5.77 -2.05 -17.05
CA LEU A 95 -5.63 -1.43 -15.73
C LEU A 95 -5.04 -2.40 -14.69
N LEU A 96 -5.40 -3.68 -14.72
CA LEU A 96 -4.77 -4.72 -13.90
C LEU A 96 -3.29 -4.87 -14.26
N GLN A 97 -2.96 -4.93 -15.54
CA GLN A 97 -1.57 -5.02 -16.00
C GLN A 97 -0.75 -3.78 -15.59
N CYS A 98 -1.29 -2.57 -15.71
CA CYS A 98 -0.64 -1.35 -15.24
C CYS A 98 -0.44 -1.36 -13.72
N THR A 99 -1.44 -1.78 -12.95
CA THR A 99 -1.35 -1.83 -11.48
C THR A 99 -0.31 -2.86 -11.02
N ILE A 100 -0.22 -4.01 -11.69
CA ILE A 100 0.79 -5.04 -11.40
C ILE A 100 2.19 -4.55 -11.82
N ASN A 101 2.34 -3.98 -13.01
CA ASN A 101 3.63 -3.55 -13.54
C ASN A 101 4.20 -2.33 -12.81
N SER A 102 3.36 -1.38 -12.39
CA SER A 102 3.80 -0.19 -11.64
C SER A 102 4.24 -0.50 -10.20
N ASN A 103 3.93 -1.68 -9.67
CA ASN A 103 4.36 -2.13 -8.34
C ASN A 103 5.43 -3.24 -8.38
N SER A 104 5.87 -3.67 -9.58
CA SER A 104 6.86 -4.75 -9.78
C SER A 104 8.21 -4.25 -10.31
N THR A 105 8.44 -2.93 -10.36
CA THR A 105 9.72 -2.30 -10.77
C THR A 105 10.28 -1.44 -9.64
#